data_AF-A0A9E4AEJ5-F1
#
_entry.id   AF-A0A9E4AEJ5-F1
#
_cell.length_a   1.000
_cell.length_b   1.000
_cell.length_c   1.000
_cell.angle_alpha   90.00
_cell.angle_beta   90.00
_cell.angle_gamma   90.00
#
_symmetry.space_group_name_H-M   'P 1'
#
loop_
_entity.id
_entity.type
_entity.pdbx_description
1 polymer ?
#
loop_
_entity_poly.entity_id
_entity_poly.type
_entity_poly.pdbx_seq_one_letter_code
_entity_poly.pdbx_strand_id
1 'polypeptide(L)'
;MFLSIKQKEKPYGINIVAVYTICDDLLISLGHQTHPQAQMTDAEVMTTAIIAAQYFGGNHQRACCVLKIHGYIPNMLGHSRYNRLFHRIPHLFQILL
;
A
#
# COMPACT_ATOMS: atom_id res chain seq x y z
N MET A 1 -14.98 -24.34 11.06
CA MET A 1 -14.08 -24.26 12.23
C MET A 1 -13.64 -22.80 12.36
N PHE A 2 -14.49 -22.02 13.02
CA PHE A 2 -14.30 -20.61 13.28
C PHE A 2 -13.24 -20.47 14.37
N LEU A 3 -11.99 -20.23 13.98
CA LEU A 3 -10.95 -19.87 14.93
C LEU A 3 -10.94 -18.35 15.10
N SER A 4 -11.63 -17.94 16.16
CA SER A 4 -11.32 -16.79 17.01
C SER A 4 -9.94 -16.20 16.78
N ILE A 5 -9.89 -15.05 16.12
CA ILE A 5 -8.82 -14.08 16.32
C ILE A 5 -9.48 -12.84 16.90
N LYS A 6 -9.53 -12.79 18.24
CA LYS A 6 -9.58 -11.54 19.00
C LYS A 6 -8.33 -10.74 18.65
N GLN A 7 -8.33 -10.00 17.55
CA GLN A 7 -7.41 -8.87 17.36
C GLN A 7 -8.22 -7.61 17.60
N LYS A 8 -7.95 -6.99 18.76
CA LYS A 8 -8.31 -5.61 19.09
C LYS A 8 -8.44 -4.78 17.81
N GLU A 9 -9.63 -4.24 17.58
CA GLU A 9 -9.92 -3.24 16.55
C GLU A 9 -8.91 -2.09 16.68
N LYS A 10 -7.87 -2.12 15.86
CA LYS A 10 -7.16 -0.89 15.52
C LYS A 10 -7.83 -0.34 14.25
N PRO A 11 -8.18 0.96 14.18
CA PRO A 11 -9.11 1.52 13.20
C PRO A 11 -8.43 1.74 11.82
N TYR A 12 -7.70 0.74 11.34
CA TYR A 12 -6.92 0.85 10.10
C TYR A 12 -7.70 0.41 8.87
N GLY A 13 -8.65 -0.52 9.01
CA GLY A 13 -9.26 -1.19 7.86
C GLY A 13 -10.02 -0.26 6.90
N ILE A 14 -10.87 0.62 7.43
CA ILE A 14 -11.62 1.58 6.61
C ILE A 14 -10.66 2.58 5.93
N ASN A 15 -9.64 3.03 6.67
CA ASN A 15 -8.68 4.00 6.16
C ASN A 15 -7.77 3.40 5.07
N ILE A 16 -7.35 2.13 5.19
CA ILE A 16 -6.49 1.49 4.18
C ILE A 16 -7.25 1.33 2.86
N VAL A 17 -8.49 0.85 2.89
CA VAL A 17 -9.30 0.67 1.68
C VAL A 17 -9.59 2.02 1.03
N ALA A 18 -9.94 3.05 1.83
CA ALA A 18 -10.18 4.39 1.31
C ALA A 18 -8.94 5.01 0.66
N VAL A 19 -7.76 4.86 1.30
CA VAL A 19 -6.50 5.33 0.72
C VAL A 19 -6.20 4.60 -0.58
N TYR A 20 -6.41 3.28 -0.63
CA TYR A 20 -6.22 2.50 -1.85
C TYR A 20 -7.13 2.98 -2.98
N THR A 21 -8.43 3.15 -2.72
CA THR A 21 -9.37 3.63 -3.75
C THR A 21 -8.99 5.01 -4.28
N ILE A 22 -8.57 5.93 -3.40
CA ILE A 22 -8.13 7.26 -3.83
C ILE A 22 -6.86 7.16 -4.70
N CYS A 23 -5.90 6.32 -4.32
CA CYS A 23 -4.69 6.10 -5.10
C CYS A 23 -4.99 5.44 -6.46
N ASP A 24 -5.89 4.46 -6.49
CA ASP A 24 -6.25 3.74 -7.72
C ASP A 24 -7.01 4.67 -8.69
N ASP A 25 -8.00 5.41 -8.20
CA ASP A 25 -8.75 6.41 -8.98
C ASP A 25 -7.82 7.50 -9.53
N LEU A 26 -6.85 7.97 -8.73
CA LEU A 26 -5.85 8.93 -9.17
C LEU A 26 -5.01 8.36 -10.32
N LEU A 27 -4.52 7.12 -10.20
CA LEU A 27 -3.71 6.49 -11.24
C LEU A 27 -4.49 6.25 -12.53
N ILE A 28 -5.76 5.85 -12.41
CA ILE A 28 -6.68 5.73 -13.55
C ILE A 28 -6.86 7.10 -14.23
N SER A 29 -7.07 8.17 -13.45
CA SER A 29 -7.25 9.54 -13.98
C SER A 29 -6.00 10.06 -14.71
N LEU A 30 -4.82 9.63 -14.28
CA LEU A 30 -3.54 9.96 -14.91
C LEU A 30 -3.24 9.11 -16.15
N GLY A 31 -4.09 8.12 -16.46
CA GLY A 31 -3.83 7.14 -17.52
C GLY A 31 -2.64 6.24 -17.22
N HIS A 32 -2.22 6.13 -15.96
CA HIS A 32 -1.10 5.30 -15.55
C HIS A 32 -1.55 3.85 -15.50
N GLN A 33 -1.02 3.03 -16.40
CA GLN A 33 -1.26 1.60 -16.37
C GLN A 33 -0.09 0.90 -15.69
N THR A 34 -0.36 0.28 -14.55
CA THR A 34 0.59 -0.65 -13.94
C THR A 34 0.92 -1.75 -14.94
N HIS A 35 2.21 -2.09 -15.04
CA HIS A 35 2.64 -3.18 -15.89
C HIS A 35 1.91 -4.50 -15.56
N PRO A 36 1.42 -5.26 -16.55
CA PRO A 36 0.69 -6.52 -16.32
C PRO A 36 1.48 -7.60 -15.58
N GLN A 37 2.81 -7.48 -15.54
CA GLN A 37 3.74 -8.40 -14.87
C GLN A 37 4.20 -7.87 -13.50
N ALA A 38 3.73 -6.69 -13.08
CA ALA A 38 4.07 -6.15 -11.77
C ALA A 38 3.44 -7.02 -10.68
N GLN A 39 4.26 -7.45 -9.73
CA GLN A 39 3.79 -8.23 -8.58
C GLN A 39 2.99 -7.38 -7.58
N MET A 40 3.13 -6.06 -7.67
CA MET A 40 2.48 -5.08 -6.83
C MET A 40 2.21 -3.85 -7.69
N THR A 41 0.99 -3.33 -7.63
CA THR A 41 0.54 -2.17 -8.39
C THR A 41 1.06 -0.87 -7.81
N ASP A 42 1.11 0.18 -8.63
CA ASP A 42 1.56 1.50 -8.15
C ASP A 42 0.59 2.03 -7.08
N ALA A 43 -0.71 1.72 -7.19
CA ALA A 43 -1.72 2.03 -6.18
C ALA A 43 -1.41 1.37 -4.82
N GLU A 44 -1.04 0.09 -4.82
CA GLU A 44 -0.64 -0.65 -3.62
C GLU A 44 0.64 -0.08 -2.99
N VAL A 45 1.60 0.36 -3.82
CA VAL A 45 2.84 0.98 -3.35
C VAL A 45 2.56 2.33 -2.71
N MET A 46 1.73 3.16 -3.36
CA MET A 46 1.29 4.45 -2.82
C MET A 46 0.55 4.28 -1.50
N THR A 47 -0.39 3.34 -1.44
CA THR A 47 -1.13 3.01 -0.22
C THR A 47 -0.18 2.60 0.90
N THR A 48 0.78 1.72 0.62
CA THR A 48 1.76 1.27 1.60
C THR A 48 2.64 2.41 2.12
N ALA A 49 3.03 3.34 1.25
CA ALA A 49 3.81 4.51 1.63
C ALA A 49 3.01 5.46 2.55
N ILE A 50 1.74 5.72 2.22
CA ILE A 50 0.85 6.57 3.02
C ILE A 50 0.59 5.94 4.39
N ILE A 51 0.30 4.63 4.43
CA ILE A 51 0.10 3.89 5.69
C ILE A 51 1.38 3.87 6.52
N ALA A 52 2.55 3.74 5.89
CA ALA A 52 3.84 3.85 6.57
C ALA A 52 4.01 5.23 7.22
N ALA A 53 3.69 6.30 6.50
CA ALA A 53 3.78 7.67 7.01
C ALA A 53 2.79 7.91 8.17
N GLN A 54 1.53 7.49 8.01
CA GLN A 54 0.46 7.74 8.99
C GLN A 54 0.60 6.93 10.28
N TYR A 55 0.97 5.65 10.19
CA TYR A 55 0.89 4.72 11.33
C TYR A 55 2.22 4.16 11.80
N PHE A 56 3.28 4.27 10.99
CA PHE A 56 4.58 3.66 11.29
C PHE A 56 5.74 4.68 11.29
N GLY A 57 5.43 5.98 11.26
CA GLY A 57 6.44 7.06 11.26
C GLY A 57 7.39 7.00 10.06
N GLY A 58 6.88 6.57 8.90
CA GLY A 58 7.67 6.37 7.67
C GLY A 58 8.39 5.02 7.58
N ASN A 59 8.20 4.10 8.53
CA ASN A 59 8.79 2.77 8.44
C ASN A 59 8.02 1.88 7.45
N HIS A 60 8.42 1.94 6.18
CA HIS A 60 7.82 1.18 5.09
C HIS A 60 7.92 -0.34 5.31
N GLN A 61 9.00 -0.85 5.89
CA GLN A 61 9.16 -2.28 6.16
C GLN A 61 8.07 -2.80 7.10
N ARG A 62 7.77 -2.06 8.17
CA ARG A 62 6.71 -2.41 9.12
C ARG A 62 5.34 -2.33 8.46
N ALA A 63 5.08 -1.31 7.65
CA ALA A 63 3.83 -1.18 6.90
C ALA A 63 3.62 -2.36 5.94
N CYS A 64 4.63 -2.73 5.14
CA CYS A 64 4.59 -3.89 4.26
C CYS A 64 4.25 -5.19 5.03
N CYS A 65 4.88 -5.39 6.18
CA CYS A 65 4.66 -6.58 7.01
C CYS A 65 3.21 -6.64 7.52
N VAL A 66 2.69 -5.53 8.03
CA VAL A 66 1.33 -5.42 8.55
C VAL A 66 0.30 -5.63 7.44
N LEU A 67 0.45 -4.95 6.30
CA LEU A 67 -0.48 -5.07 5.17
C LEU A 67 -0.51 -6.48 4.58
N LYS A 68 0.64 -7.18 4.59
CA LYS A 68 0.72 -8.59 4.19
C LYS A 68 0.03 -9.52 5.19
N ILE A 69 0.31 -9.36 6.49
CA ILE A 69 -0.24 -10.22 7.55
C ILE A 69 -1.78 -10.08 7.64
N HIS A 70 -2.29 -8.87 7.46
CA HIS A 70 -3.73 -8.62 7.45
C HIS A 70 -4.41 -8.96 6.11
N GLY A 71 -3.65 -9.38 5.09
CA GLY A 71 -4.20 -9.80 3.81
C GLY A 71 -4.71 -8.68 2.90
N TYR A 72 -4.41 -7.41 3.21
CA TYR A 72 -4.78 -6.28 2.33
C TYR A 72 -4.01 -6.32 1.00
N ILE A 73 -2.72 -6.65 1.06
CA ILE A 73 -1.85 -6.78 -0.11
C ILE A 73 -1.10 -8.12 0.04
N PRO A 74 -1.68 -9.23 -0.44
CA PRO A 74 -1.12 -10.56 -0.24
C PRO A 74 0.20 -10.77 -1.02
N ASN A 75 0.32 -10.15 -2.21
CA ASN A 75 1.48 -10.23 -3.09
C ASN A 75 2.55 -9.16 -2.78
N MET A 76 2.75 -8.86 -1.50
CA MET A 76 3.70 -7.82 -1.07
C MET A 76 5.15 -8.12 -1.49
N LEU A 77 5.79 -7.13 -2.09
CA LEU A 77 7.21 -7.18 -2.44
C LEU A 77 8.10 -7.18 -1.18
N GLY A 78 9.26 -7.85 -1.27
CA GLY A 78 10.29 -7.74 -0.23
C GLY A 78 10.87 -6.32 -0.15
N HIS A 79 11.42 -5.94 1.01
CA HIS A 79 11.87 -4.58 1.32
C HIS A 79 12.69 -3.91 0.21
N SER A 80 13.72 -4.58 -0.31
CA SER A 80 14.56 -4.02 -1.37
C SER A 80 13.83 -3.83 -2.70
N ARG A 81 12.87 -4.71 -3.04
CA ARG A 81 12.06 -4.60 -4.26
C ARG A 81 11.04 -3.46 -4.13
N TYR A 82 10.36 -3.39 -3.00
CA TYR A 82 9.46 -2.29 -2.67
C TYR A 82 10.20 -0.95 -2.76
N ASN A 83 11.38 -0.84 -2.15
CA ASN A 83 12.12 0.42 -2.14
C ASN A 83 12.52 0.87 -3.55
N ARG A 84 12.92 -0.06 -4.43
CA ARG A 84 13.19 0.26 -5.84
C ARG A 84 11.94 0.70 -6.60
N LEU A 85 10.79 0.08 -6.32
CA LEU A 85 9.53 0.45 -6.96
C LEU A 85 9.05 1.82 -6.48
N PHE A 86 9.11 2.07 -5.17
CA PHE A 86 8.83 3.37 -4.55
C PHE A 86 9.67 4.51 -5.16
N HIS A 87 10.97 4.28 -5.37
CA HIS A 87 11.86 5.25 -6.03
C HIS A 87 11.63 5.42 -7.54
N ARG A 88 10.85 4.54 -8.18
CA ARG A 88 10.47 4.69 -9.61
C ARG A 88 9.23 5.54 -9.82
N ILE A 89 8.43 5.74 -8.77
CA ILE A 89 7.17 6.49 -8.83
C ILE A 89 7.17 7.85 -8.09
N PRO A 90 8.29 8.60 -7.98
CA PRO A 90 8.31 9.84 -7.21
C PRO A 90 7.39 10.91 -7.81
N HIS A 91 7.21 10.90 -9.13
CA HIS A 91 6.34 11.82 -9.85
C HIS A 91 4.84 11.62 -9.52
N LEU A 92 4.43 10.41 -9.15
CA LEU A 92 3.03 10.12 -8.78
C LEU A 92 2.69 10.72 -7.41
N PHE A 93 3.66 10.82 -6.50
CA PHE A 93 3.49 11.50 -5.21
C PHE A 93 3.52 13.02 -5.33
N GLN A 94 4.25 13.58 -6.30
CA GLN A 94 4.30 15.04 -6.52
C GLN A 94 2.97 15.63 -6.99
N ILE A 95 2.05 14.81 -7.52
CA ILE A 95 0.70 15.26 -7.93
C ILE A 95 -0.24 15.37 -6.72
N LEU A 96 0.07 14.69 -5.62
CA LEU A 96 -0.76 14.64 -4.41
C LEU A 96 -0.42 15.77 -3.39
N LEU A 97 0.67 16.52 -3.61
CA LEU A 97 1.20 17.58 -2.73
C LEU A 97 1.19 18.94 -3.44
#